data_AF-B4NTE5-F1
#
_entry.id   AF-B4NTE5-F1
#
_cell.length_a   1.000
_cell.length_b   1.000
_cell.length_c   1.000
_cell.angle_alpha   90.00
_cell.angle_beta   90.00
_cell.angle_gamma   90.00
#
_symmetry.space_group_name_H-M   'P 1'
#
loop_
_entity.id
_entity.type
_entity.pdbx_description
1 polymer ?
#
loop_
_entity_poly.entity_id
_entity_poly.type
_entity_poly.pdbx_seq_one_letter_code
_entity_poly.pdbx_strand_id
1 'polypeptide(L)'
;MIVKGTKGKPKLLMGGYEYYRNNSRGSKTYWLCARNRYMRCAARIITCSVTGELIVGKQRQNLDTLNQPKTEIKEKSLSSSPKTKDPEH
;
A
#
# COMPACT_ATOMS: atom_id res chain seq x y z
N MET A 1 2.67 -4.52 11.55
CA MET A 1 2.80 -5.96 11.25
C MET A 1 3.35 -6.16 9.85
N ILE A 2 4.30 -7.08 9.65
CA ILE A 2 4.80 -7.44 8.31
C ILE A 2 3.95 -8.58 7.75
N VAL A 3 3.47 -8.45 6.51
CA VAL A 3 2.63 -9.43 5.82
C VAL A 3 3.20 -9.77 4.44
N LYS A 4 2.87 -10.94 3.89
CA LYS A 4 3.20 -11.32 2.52
C LYS A 4 2.19 -10.67 1.56
N GLY A 5 2.67 -9.85 0.63
CA GLY A 5 1.82 -9.27 -0.41
C GLY A 5 1.40 -10.30 -1.46
N THR A 6 0.45 -9.92 -2.31
CA THR A 6 -0.09 -10.79 -3.38
C THR A 6 0.97 -11.30 -4.35
N LYS A 7 2.01 -10.50 -4.62
CA LYS A 7 3.18 -10.87 -5.44
C LYS A 7 4.30 -11.54 -4.65
N GLY A 8 4.02 -12.02 -3.44
CA GLY A 8 4.97 -12.66 -2.53
C GLY A 8 5.99 -11.72 -1.87
N LYS A 9 6.01 -10.44 -2.23
CA LYS A 9 6.90 -9.44 -1.61
C LYS A 9 6.35 -8.99 -0.25
N PRO A 10 7.20 -8.80 0.76
CA PRO A 10 6.75 -8.38 2.07
C PRO A 10 6.25 -6.93 2.04
N LYS A 11 5.17 -6.67 2.78
CA LYS A 11 4.60 -5.33 3.03
C LYS A 11 4.51 -5.12 4.55
N LEU A 12 4.64 -3.88 4.98
CA LEU A 12 4.41 -3.50 6.38
C LEU A 12 3.07 -2.77 6.48
N LEU A 13 2.22 -3.22 7.40
CA LEU A 13 0.97 -2.58 7.76
C LEU A 13 1.18 -1.83 9.09
N MET A 14 0.91 -0.53 9.09
CA MET A 14 1.03 0.31 10.29
C MET A 14 0.00 1.45 10.23
N GLY A 15 -0.82 1.59 11.28
CA GLY A 15 -1.79 2.68 11.40
C GLY A 15 -2.79 2.77 10.24
N GLY A 16 -3.20 1.64 9.66
CA GLY A 16 -4.08 1.59 8.49
C GLY A 16 -3.41 1.89 7.16
N TYR A 17 -2.09 2.10 7.14
CA TYR A 17 -1.33 2.36 5.92
C TYR A 17 -0.42 1.19 5.54
N GLU A 18 -0.28 1.00 4.24
CA GLU A 18 0.67 0.04 3.67
C GLU A 18 2.01 0.70 3.37
N TYR A 19 3.08 -0.04 3.62
CA TYR A 19 4.44 0.36 3.29
C TYR A 19 5.16 -0.77 2.55
N TYR A 20 5.91 -0.40 1.50
CA TYR A 20 6.75 -1.32 0.74
C TYR A 20 8.18 -1.24 1.21
N ARG A 21 8.89 -2.36 1.15
CA ARG A 21 10.33 -2.38 1.42
C ARG A 21 11.05 -1.53 0.37
N ASN A 22 11.75 -0.49 0.82
CA ASN A 22 12.59 0.35 -0.02
C ASN A 22 14.00 -0.22 -0.12
N ASN A 23 14.61 -0.50 1.04
CA ASN A 23 15.96 -1.06 1.13
C ASN A 23 16.17 -1.74 2.47
N SER A 24 17.21 -2.57 2.57
CA SER A 24 17.65 -3.22 3.79
C SER A 24 19.15 -3.00 3.95
N ARG A 25 19.59 -2.63 5.15
CA ARG A 25 21.00 -2.41 5.50
C ARG A 25 21.27 -3.01 6.87
N GLY A 26 22.06 -4.08 6.92
CA GLY A 26 22.28 -4.85 8.14
C GLY A 26 20.94 -5.32 8.73
N SER A 27 20.73 -5.05 10.02
CA SER A 27 19.49 -5.37 10.74
C SER A 27 18.33 -4.41 10.45
N LYS A 28 18.57 -3.28 9.76
CA LYS A 28 17.56 -2.25 9.51
C LYS A 28 16.89 -2.47 8.16
N THR A 29 15.56 -2.49 8.16
CA THR A 29 14.74 -2.46 6.93
C THR A 29 14.00 -1.14 6.86
N TYR A 30 14.11 -0.48 5.71
CA TYR A 30 13.50 0.82 5.43
C TYR A 30 12.25 0.63 4.60
N TRP A 31 11.14 1.18 5.06
CA TRP A 31 9.82 1.04 4.48
C TRP A 31 9.32 2.40 4.00
N LEU A 32 8.78 2.40 2.78
CA LEU A 32 8.20 3.54 2.08
C LEU A 32 6.69 3.44 2.08
N CYS A 33 5.98 4.52 2.38
CA CYS A 33 4.53 4.56 2.22
C CYS A 33 4.14 4.14 0.79
N ALA A 34 3.14 3.27 0.66
CA ALA A 34 2.60 2.85 -0.63
C ALA A 34 2.13 4.03 -1.49
N ARG A 35 1.68 5.11 -0.83
CA ARG A 35 1.21 6.34 -1.46
C ARG A 35 2.34 7.27 -1.92
N ASN A 36 3.60 6.95 -1.62
CA ASN A 36 4.75 7.74 -2.07
C ASN A 36 4.80 7.86 -3.60
N ARG A 37 4.36 6.82 -4.32
CA ARG A 37 4.42 6.76 -5.79
C ARG A 37 3.43 7.70 -6.49
N TYR A 38 2.29 8.02 -5.86
CA TYR A 38 1.21 8.78 -6.50
C TYR A 38 0.77 10.03 -5.72
N MET A 39 0.94 10.07 -4.39
CA MET A 39 0.67 11.25 -3.54
C MET A 39 1.95 11.93 -3.01
N ARG A 40 3.14 11.50 -3.46
CA ARG A 40 4.44 11.96 -2.91
C ARG A 40 4.52 11.87 -1.37
N CYS A 41 3.79 10.93 -0.77
CA CYS A 41 3.74 10.76 0.68
C CYS A 41 5.13 10.51 1.26
N ALA A 42 5.57 11.39 2.16
CA ALA A 42 6.92 11.35 2.74
C ALA A 42 7.08 10.34 3.89
N ALA A 43 5.99 9.72 4.38
CA ALA A 43 6.02 8.84 5.54
C ALA A 43 6.95 7.63 5.34
N ARG A 44 7.78 7.37 6.34
CA ARG A 44 8.76 6.27 6.38
C ARG A 44 8.62 5.47 7.66
N ILE A 45 8.97 4.19 7.62
CA ILE A 45 9.16 3.38 8.82
C ILE A 45 10.50 2.66 8.69
N ILE A 46 11.22 2.50 9.79
CA ILE A 46 12.40 1.67 9.89
C ILE A 46 12.12 0.59 10.92
N THR A 47 12.38 -0.66 10.58
CA THR A 47 12.31 -1.78 11.53
C THR A 47 13.69 -2.37 11.74
N CYS A 48 14.06 -2.69 12.97
CA CYS A 48 15.29 -3.39 13.30
C CYS A 48 14.99 -4.84 13.68
N SER A 49 15.55 -5.81 12.94
CA SER A 49 15.31 -7.23 13.23
C SER A 49 16.00 -7.73 14.50
N VAL A 50 17.05 -7.03 14.95
CA VAL A 50 17.83 -7.42 16.15
C VAL A 50 17.19 -6.86 17.41
N THR A 51 16.81 -5.58 17.43
CA THR A 51 16.23 -4.92 18.61
C THR A 51 14.71 -4.99 18.64
N GLY A 52 14.06 -5.35 17.53
CA GLY A 52 12.60 -5.28 17.37
C GLY A 52 12.05 -3.87 17.25
N GLU A 53 12.91 -2.84 17.27
CA GLU A 53 12.50 -1.44 17.26
C GLU A 53 11.78 -1.06 15.97
N LEU A 54 10.76 -0.23 16.13
CA LEU A 54 10.03 0.41 15.04
C LEU A 54 10.19 1.93 15.17
N ILE A 55 10.85 2.53 14.19
CA ILE A 55 11.11 3.96 14.14
C ILE A 55 10.24 4.56 13.04
N VAL A 56 9.33 5.45 13.40
CA VAL A 56 8.49 6.20 12.45
C VAL A 56 9.27 7.44 11.98
N GLY A 57 9.59 7.47 10.70
CA GLY A 57 10.29 8.60 10.07
C GLY A 57 9.33 9.70 9.59
N LYS A 58 9.92 10.84 9.18
CA LYS A 58 9.20 12.11 8.95
C LYS A 58 7.95 11.98 8.08
N GLN A 59 6.79 12.05 8.72
CA GLN A 59 5.52 12.35 8.10
C GLN A 59 5.43 13.87 8.01
N ARG A 60 6.03 14.47 6.97
CA ARG A 60 5.77 15.89 6.71
C ARG A 60 4.26 16.01 6.54
N GLN A 61 3.62 16.73 7.46
CA GLN A 61 2.20 17.06 7.40
C GLN A 61 1.91 17.46 5.95
N ASN A 62 0.91 16.81 5.34
CA ASN A 62 0.34 17.30 4.10
C ASN A 62 -0.18 18.70 4.39
N LEU A 63 0.63 19.73 4.17
CA LEU A 63 0.11 21.07 3.92
C LEU A 63 -0.46 21.07 2.51
N ASP A 64 -1.54 20.30 2.34
CA ASP A 64 -2.59 20.60 1.38
C ASP A 64 -3.86 19.85 1.80
N THR A 65 -4.44 20.34 2.87
CA THR A 65 -5.88 20.25 3.08
C THR A 65 -6.46 21.41 2.30
N LEU A 66 -6.76 21.23 1.00
CA LEU A 66 -7.69 22.04 0.19
C LEU A 66 -7.69 21.46 -1.25
N ASN A 67 -8.49 20.41 -1.46
CA ASN A 67 -9.27 20.14 -2.68
C ASN A 67 -9.78 18.69 -2.64
N GLN A 68 -10.83 18.49 -1.84
CA GLN A 68 -11.79 17.41 -2.12
C GLN A 68 -12.75 17.91 -3.19
N PRO A 69 -13.00 17.13 -4.25
CA PRO A 69 -14.38 16.83 -4.61
C PRO A 69 -14.73 15.42 -4.19
N LYS A 70 -15.83 15.30 -3.44
CA LYS A 70 -16.49 14.05 -3.10
C LYS A 70 -17.00 13.36 -4.37
N THR A 71 -17.06 12.02 -4.32
CA THR A 71 -17.87 11.09 -5.14
C THR A 71 -17.55 11.08 -6.65
N GLU A 72 -17.20 9.95 -7.28
CA GLU A 72 -18.12 8.86 -7.61
C GLU A 72 -17.43 7.50 -7.67
N ILE A 73 -18.18 6.49 -7.24
CA ILE A 73 -17.91 5.07 -7.40
C ILE A 73 -17.96 4.76 -8.91
N LYS A 74 -16.84 4.27 -9.48
CA LYS A 74 -16.88 3.53 -10.75
C LYS A 74 -16.20 2.19 -10.57
N GLU A 75 -16.98 1.25 -10.05
CA GLU A 75 -16.73 -0.17 -10.20
C GLU A 75 -16.77 -0.54 -11.69
N LYS A 76 -15.63 -0.96 -12.24
CA LYS A 76 -15.53 -1.81 -13.45
C LYS A 76 -14.06 -2.17 -13.62
N SER A 77 -13.61 -3.41 -13.81
CA SER A 77 -14.26 -4.72 -13.94
C SER A 77 -13.09 -5.70 -14.11
N LEU A 78 -13.12 -6.85 -13.43
CA LEU A 78 -12.32 -8.00 -13.82
C LEU A 78 -13.29 -9.11 -14.26
N SER A 79 -13.09 -9.59 -15.50
CA SER A 79 -13.38 -10.94 -16.06
C SER A 79 -14.74 -11.59 -15.74
N SER A 80 -15.46 -12.25 -16.63
CA SER A 80 -15.09 -13.08 -17.78
C SER A 80 -16.39 -13.53 -18.46
N SER A 81 -16.28 -13.90 -19.74
CA SER A 81 -17.34 -14.40 -20.62
C SER A 81 -18.22 -15.52 -20.03
N PRO A 82 -19.47 -15.64 -20.48
CA PRO A 82 -20.16 -16.93 -20.53
C PRO A 82 -20.22 -17.44 -21.98
N LYS A 83 -19.71 -18.66 -22.18
CA LYS A 83 -20.09 -19.51 -23.30
C LYS A 83 -21.41 -20.23 -22.96
N THR A 84 -22.12 -20.56 -24.04
CA THR A 84 -22.96 -21.75 -24.29
C THR A 84 -24.47 -21.77 -23.97
N LYS A 85 -25.21 -22.02 -25.07
CA LYS A 85 -26.36 -22.92 -25.33
C LYS A 85 -27.78 -22.36 -25.25
N ASP A 86 -28.46 -22.44 -26.41
CA ASP A 86 -29.92 -22.46 -26.64
C ASP A 86 -30.60 -23.60 -25.82
N PRO A 87 -31.93 -23.53 -25.59
CA PRO A 87 -32.89 -24.05 -26.59
C PRO A 87 -34.27 -23.34 -26.70
N GLU A 88 -34.93 -23.59 -27.85
CA GLU A 88 -36.38 -23.66 -28.18
C GLU A 88 -37.40 -22.68 -27.55
N HIS A 89 -38.10 -21.92 -28.40
CA HIS A 89 -39.44 -22.27 -28.91
C HIS A 89 -39.76 -21.46 -30.17
#